data_AF-A0A239ACG0-F1
#
_entry.id   AF-A0A239ACG0-F1
#
_cell.length_a   1.000
_cell.length_b   1.000
_cell.length_c   1.000
_cell.angle_alpha   90.00
_cell.angle_beta   90.00
_cell.angle_gamma   90.00
#
_symmetry.space_group_name_H-M   'P 1'
#
loop_
_entity.id
_entity.type
_entity.pdbx_description
1 polymer ?
#
loop_
_entity_poly.entity_id
_entity_poly.type
_entity_poly.pdbx_seq_one_letter_code
_entity_poly.pdbx_strand_id
1 'polypeptide(L)'
;MADVVCSVMNFLPSNVEVSTLTVKFPKMIYDPDNINERKRIEEVLSFWKNMGFSHLWLESEEFDDSLFEQYPLTPCVACEIVKSKVLFNFINSCEDTAFLISHTLDDVFGYLIESLFLIIPYERWDILEKENYSLFERVAQLQKRVYKYFAYRSWRRKNVFIYKPILDLSESEITKIIKIRKFPLIEESCPLKAGSNFVMFKRFIHRAVDWLRKRYADDRLIFENYESVIEFFRKKSLLIPKHIIENMEIRSGI
;
A
#
# COMPACT_ATOMS: atom_id res chain seq x y z
N MET A 1 8.25 10.03 -3.47
CA MET A 1 7.72 10.55 -2.18
C MET A 1 8.70 11.52 -1.55
N ALA A 2 9.95 11.13 -1.30
CA ALA A 2 11.00 12.01 -0.79
C ALA A 2 11.13 13.35 -1.50
N ASP A 3 11.24 13.38 -2.83
CA ASP A 3 11.32 14.63 -3.60
C ASP A 3 10.05 15.50 -3.43
N VAL A 4 8.87 14.88 -3.33
CA VAL A 4 7.59 15.58 -3.08
C VAL A 4 7.58 16.15 -1.65
N VAL A 5 8.01 15.37 -0.66
CA VAL A 5 8.02 15.82 0.73
C VAL A 5 9.10 16.88 0.94
N CYS A 6 10.31 16.69 0.43
CA CYS A 6 11.40 17.67 0.54
C CYS A 6 11.08 18.99 -0.17
N SER A 7 10.42 18.94 -1.34
CA SER A 7 9.98 20.16 -2.04
C SER A 7 8.89 20.91 -1.28
N VAL A 8 8.02 20.20 -0.55
CA VAL A 8 6.94 20.78 0.25
C VAL A 8 7.39 21.17 1.66
N MET A 9 8.39 20.52 2.23
CA MET A 9 8.89 20.77 3.59
C MET A 9 9.33 22.22 3.80
N ASN A 10 9.90 22.86 2.77
CA ASN A 10 10.27 24.27 2.82
C ASN A 10 9.06 25.23 2.92
N PHE A 11 7.86 24.75 2.62
CA PHE A 11 6.61 25.49 2.68
C PHE A 11 5.71 25.04 3.83
N LEU A 12 6.10 23.99 4.57
CA LEU A 12 5.35 23.54 5.73
C LEU A 12 5.55 24.52 6.89
N PRO A 13 4.47 24.90 7.60
CA PRO A 13 4.60 25.64 8.85
C PRO A 13 5.53 24.93 9.84
N SER A 14 6.25 25.69 10.66
CA SER A 14 7.24 25.16 11.62
C SER A 14 6.66 24.23 12.69
N ASN A 15 5.34 24.20 12.85
CA ASN A 15 4.62 23.32 13.76
C ASN A 15 4.18 21.98 13.12
N VAL A 16 4.53 21.71 11.86
CA VAL A 16 4.25 20.43 11.19
C VAL A 16 5.46 19.51 11.35
N GLU A 17 5.27 18.39 12.04
CA GLU A 17 6.26 17.32 12.09
C GLU A 17 6.11 16.39 10.87
N VAL A 18 7.24 16.00 10.28
CA VAL A 18 7.28 15.04 9.18
C VAL A 18 8.06 13.81 9.63
N SER A 19 7.35 12.69 9.73
CA SER A 19 7.91 11.41 10.14
C SER A 19 7.77 10.38 9.04
N THR A 20 8.78 9.50 8.95
CA THR A 20 8.67 8.22 8.26
C THR A 20 8.15 7.18 9.26
N LEU A 21 7.22 6.34 8.83
CA LEU A 21 6.54 5.38 9.69
C LEU A 21 6.79 3.96 9.18
N THR A 22 7.24 3.07 10.05
CA THR A 22 7.42 1.65 9.70
C THR A 22 6.78 0.77 10.75
N VAL A 23 5.88 -0.12 10.32
CA VAL A 23 5.46 -1.25 11.17
C VAL A 23 6.55 -2.31 11.13
N LYS A 24 7.14 -2.58 12.29
CA LYS A 24 8.30 -3.47 12.46
C LYS A 24 7.89 -4.95 12.47
N PHE A 25 7.31 -5.38 11.36
CA PHE A 25 6.86 -6.76 11.17
C PHE A 25 7.05 -7.21 9.71
N PRO A 26 7.58 -8.40 9.43
CA PRO A 26 8.11 -9.34 10.41
C PRO A 26 9.47 -8.91 10.98
N LYS A 27 9.76 -9.34 12.20
CA LYS A 27 10.99 -8.98 12.93
C LYS A 27 12.22 -9.47 12.18
N MET A 28 12.17 -10.65 11.55
CA MET A 28 13.27 -11.18 10.75
C MET A 28 13.73 -10.23 9.63
N ILE A 29 12.89 -9.29 9.18
CA ILE A 29 13.25 -8.28 8.16
C ILE A 29 13.84 -7.02 8.78
N TYR A 30 13.23 -6.50 9.84
CA TYR A 30 13.58 -5.20 10.42
C TYR A 30 14.55 -5.27 11.60
N ASP A 31 14.67 -6.44 12.22
CA ASP A 31 15.66 -6.82 13.24
C ASP A 31 16.46 -8.06 12.77
N PRO A 32 17.19 -7.98 11.65
CA PRO A 32 17.91 -9.14 11.14
C PRO A 32 19.10 -9.51 12.04
N ASP A 33 19.37 -10.81 12.16
CA ASP A 33 20.59 -11.34 12.77
C ASP A 33 21.83 -11.05 11.92
N ASN A 34 21.65 -10.91 10.60
CA ASN A 34 22.72 -10.61 9.67
C ASN A 34 23.21 -9.15 9.84
N ILE A 35 24.50 -9.00 10.15
CA ILE A 35 25.11 -7.68 10.42
C ILE A 35 25.10 -6.74 9.21
N ASN A 36 25.19 -7.26 7.98
CA ASN A 36 25.18 -6.45 6.77
C ASN A 36 23.78 -5.91 6.49
N GLU A 37 22.74 -6.74 6.70
CA GLU A 37 21.34 -6.29 6.58
C GLU A 37 21.03 -5.22 7.62
N ARG A 38 21.49 -5.39 8.87
CA ARG A 38 21.32 -4.40 9.94
C ARG A 38 21.99 -3.07 9.60
N LYS A 39 23.26 -3.09 9.18
CA LYS A 39 23.97 -1.90 8.72
C LYS A 39 23.23 -1.20 7.58
N ARG A 40 22.65 -1.97 6.66
CA ARG A 40 21.89 -1.41 5.55
C ARG A 40 20.62 -0.69 6.01
N ILE A 41 19.90 -1.23 6.99
CA ILE A 41 18.75 -0.56 7.60
C ILE A 41 19.21 0.74 8.28
N GLU A 42 20.27 0.69 9.08
CA GLU A 42 20.85 1.86 9.76
C GLU A 42 21.28 2.96 8.77
N GLU A 43 21.89 2.59 7.64
CA GLU A 43 22.24 3.52 6.55
C GLU A 43 21.01 4.24 6.00
N VAL A 44 19.92 3.49 5.73
CA VAL A 44 18.68 4.06 5.20
C VAL A 44 18.04 5.01 6.21
N LEU A 45 17.98 4.63 7.49
CA LEU A 45 17.44 5.49 8.55
C LEU A 45 18.28 6.75 8.73
N SER A 46 19.61 6.62 8.71
CA SER A 46 20.54 7.74 8.86
C SER A 46 20.40 8.71 7.69
N PHE A 47 20.23 8.20 6.47
CA PHE A 47 19.97 9.02 5.29
C PHE A 47 18.70 9.87 5.47
N TRP A 48 17.57 9.26 5.85
CA TRP A 48 16.32 10.01 6.06
C TRP A 48 16.41 11.01 7.21
N LYS A 49 17.08 10.63 8.30
CA LYS A 49 17.36 11.54 9.42
C LYS A 49 18.15 12.77 8.98
N ASN A 50 19.18 12.58 8.15
CA ASN A 50 19.97 13.68 7.60
C ASN A 50 19.17 14.57 6.64
N MET A 51 18.10 14.04 6.05
CA MET A 51 17.14 14.80 5.22
C MET A 51 16.06 15.52 6.05
N GLY A 52 16.14 15.47 7.39
CA GLY A 52 15.22 16.17 8.29
C GLY A 52 13.96 15.39 8.67
N PHE A 53 13.92 14.08 8.42
CA PHE A 53 12.79 13.23 8.79
C PHE A 53 13.04 12.55 10.14
N SER A 54 12.04 12.53 11.03
CA SER A 54 12.02 11.59 12.15
C SER A 54 11.60 10.19 11.66
N HIS A 55 11.96 9.14 12.41
CA HIS A 55 11.51 7.77 12.11
C HIS A 55 10.74 7.21 13.30
N LEU A 56 9.54 6.74 13.04
CA LEU A 56 8.65 6.12 14.02
C LEU A 56 8.54 4.63 13.73
N TRP A 57 9.02 3.83 14.68
CA TRP A 57 8.83 2.38 14.69
C TRP A 57 7.53 2.06 15.39
N LEU A 58 6.62 1.40 14.67
CA LEU A 58 5.43 0.83 15.27
C LEU A 58 5.67 -0.66 15.51
N GLU A 59 5.71 -1.04 16.78
CA GLU A 59 5.87 -2.43 17.21
C GLU A 59 4.55 -2.93 17.80
N SER A 60 4.36 -4.25 17.76
CA SER A 60 3.26 -4.93 18.45
C SER A 60 3.85 -5.98 19.36
N GLU A 61 3.47 -5.94 20.63
CA GLU A 61 3.80 -7.00 21.59
C GLU A 61 2.94 -8.26 21.35
N GLU A 62 1.77 -8.10 20.73
CA GLU A 62 0.83 -9.20 20.47
C GLU A 62 1.26 -10.16 19.35
N PHE A 63 2.18 -9.74 18.48
CA PHE A 63 2.53 -10.49 17.26
C PHE A 63 4.04 -10.63 17.11
N ASP A 64 4.47 -11.83 16.76
CA ASP A 64 5.83 -12.15 16.36
C ASP A 64 5.85 -13.05 15.12
N ASP A 65 7.05 -13.42 14.69
CA ASP A 65 7.24 -14.17 13.45
C ASP A 65 6.71 -15.61 13.53
N SER A 66 6.36 -16.12 14.73
CA SER A 66 5.75 -17.45 14.89
C SER A 66 4.36 -17.54 14.24
N LEU A 67 3.72 -16.40 14.00
CA LEU A 67 2.44 -16.32 13.28
C LEU A 67 2.53 -16.94 11.87
N PHE A 68 3.73 -17.00 11.28
CA PHE A 68 3.95 -17.63 9.96
C PHE A 68 3.87 -19.15 9.97
N GLU A 69 3.95 -19.78 11.14
CA GLU A 69 3.81 -21.23 11.30
C GLU A 69 2.33 -21.66 11.41
N GLN A 70 1.40 -20.70 11.53
CA GLN A 70 -0.02 -20.97 11.74
C GLN A 70 -0.77 -21.22 10.42
N TYR A 71 -1.03 -22.50 10.13
CA TYR A 71 -1.98 -22.89 9.07
C TYR A 71 -3.40 -22.42 9.45
N PRO A 72 -4.22 -21.88 8.52
CA PRO A 72 -4.08 -21.84 7.06
C PRO A 72 -3.56 -20.52 6.46
N LEU A 73 -2.98 -19.62 7.26
CA LEU A 73 -2.60 -18.30 6.77
C LEU A 73 -1.28 -18.35 6.01
N THR A 74 -1.24 -17.75 4.81
CA THR A 74 0.05 -17.50 4.15
C THR A 74 0.80 -16.39 4.90
N PRO A 75 2.14 -16.40 4.92
CA PRO A 75 2.94 -15.36 5.58
C PRO A 75 2.60 -13.93 5.13
N CYS A 76 2.24 -13.74 3.86
CA CYS A 76 1.86 -12.43 3.34
C CYS A 76 0.52 -11.95 3.92
N VAL A 77 -0.47 -12.85 4.04
CA VAL A 77 -1.76 -12.53 4.66
C VAL A 77 -1.58 -12.24 6.15
N ALA A 78 -0.77 -13.03 6.86
CA ALA A 78 -0.46 -12.80 8.26
C ALA A 78 0.19 -11.42 8.47
N CYS A 79 1.18 -11.08 7.63
CA CYS A 79 1.84 -9.77 7.64
C CYS A 79 0.88 -8.62 7.35
N GLU A 80 -0.01 -8.76 6.37
CA GLU A 80 -1.05 -7.76 6.06
C GLU A 80 -1.98 -7.52 7.26
N ILE A 81 -2.42 -8.58 7.94
CA ILE A 81 -3.27 -8.50 9.14
C ILE A 81 -2.57 -7.72 10.25
N VAL A 82 -1.33 -8.11 10.59
CA VAL A 82 -0.56 -7.46 11.65
C VAL A 82 -0.29 -6.00 11.32
N LYS A 83 0.22 -5.70 10.12
CA LYS A 83 0.52 -4.32 9.70
C LYS A 83 -0.73 -3.45 9.68
N SER A 84 -1.84 -3.97 9.15
CA SER A 84 -3.11 -3.24 9.13
C SER A 84 -3.60 -2.93 10.54
N LYS A 85 -3.55 -3.91 11.46
CA LYS A 85 -3.99 -3.71 12.84
C LYS A 85 -3.13 -2.67 13.58
N VAL A 86 -1.81 -2.80 13.50
CA VAL A 86 -0.88 -1.87 14.16
C VAL A 86 -1.02 -0.46 13.60
N LEU A 87 -1.03 -0.32 12.27
CA LEU A 87 -1.18 0.97 11.60
C LEU A 87 -2.53 1.61 11.93
N PHE A 88 -3.62 0.82 11.94
CA PHE A 88 -4.95 1.32 12.28
C PHE A 88 -5.05 1.79 13.74
N ASN A 89 -4.43 1.06 14.68
CA ASN A 89 -4.37 1.48 16.08
C ASN A 89 -3.62 2.81 16.24
N PHE A 90 -2.50 2.98 15.52
CA PHE A 90 -1.76 4.24 15.49
C PHE A 90 -2.59 5.38 14.88
N ILE A 91 -3.22 5.14 13.72
CA ILE A 91 -4.10 6.13 13.06
C ILE A 91 -5.22 6.60 13.99
N ASN A 92 -5.79 5.71 14.81
CA ASN A 92 -6.83 6.06 15.76
C ASN A 92 -6.33 6.88 16.97
N SER A 93 -5.04 6.80 17.31
CA SER A 93 -4.46 7.64 18.36
C SER A 93 -4.11 9.03 17.85
N CYS A 94 -3.78 9.19 16.56
CA CYS A 94 -3.49 10.47 15.92
C CYS A 94 -4.66 11.47 15.94
N GLU A 95 -4.34 12.76 15.87
CA GLU A 95 -5.26 13.89 15.67
C GLU A 95 -4.66 14.84 14.63
N ASP A 96 -5.49 15.45 13.78
CA ASP A 96 -5.07 16.40 12.74
C ASP A 96 -3.83 15.96 11.93
N THR A 97 -3.88 14.73 11.40
CA THR A 97 -2.72 14.06 10.78
C THR A 97 -2.99 13.69 9.33
N ALA A 98 -1.99 13.88 8.46
CA ALA A 98 -2.00 13.43 7.08
C ALA A 98 -0.99 12.27 6.88
N PHE A 99 -1.49 11.14 6.40
CA PHE A 99 -0.70 9.97 6.04
C PHE A 99 -0.43 9.97 4.54
N LEU A 100 0.85 9.87 4.17
CA LEU A 100 1.27 9.71 2.78
C LEU A 100 1.63 8.26 2.51
N ILE A 101 0.88 7.60 1.63
CA ILE A 101 1.07 6.17 1.31
C ILE A 101 1.64 6.03 -0.09
N SER A 102 2.71 5.24 -0.22
CA SER A 102 3.48 5.10 -1.46
C SER A 102 2.90 4.05 -2.42
N HIS A 103 1.58 3.98 -2.56
CA HIS A 103 0.99 3.15 -3.61
C HIS A 103 1.32 3.73 -4.97
N THR A 104 1.74 2.85 -5.87
CA THR A 104 2.13 3.12 -7.25
C THR A 104 0.95 2.89 -8.19
N LEU A 105 1.13 3.23 -9.46
CA LEU A 105 0.17 2.89 -10.51
C LEU A 105 -0.02 1.36 -10.60
N ASP A 106 1.07 0.60 -10.48
CA ASP A 106 1.05 -0.85 -10.58
C ASP A 106 0.35 -1.50 -9.37
N ASP A 107 0.41 -0.88 -8.19
CA ASP A 107 -0.41 -1.29 -7.02
C ASP A 107 -1.91 -1.16 -7.32
N VAL A 108 -2.33 -0.02 -7.85
CA VAL A 108 -3.73 0.25 -8.21
C VAL A 108 -4.23 -0.79 -9.22
N PHE A 109 -3.44 -1.07 -10.27
CA PHE A 109 -3.78 -2.14 -11.20
C PHE A 109 -3.89 -3.50 -10.52
N GLY A 110 -2.95 -3.84 -9.65
CA GLY A 110 -2.97 -5.09 -8.88
C GLY A 110 -4.30 -5.29 -8.16
N TYR A 111 -4.72 -4.29 -7.39
CA TYR A 111 -5.97 -4.34 -6.63
C TYR A 111 -7.21 -4.37 -7.52
N LEU A 112 -7.21 -3.60 -8.61
CA LEU A 112 -8.36 -3.56 -9.52
C LEU A 112 -8.53 -4.86 -10.30
N ILE A 113 -7.45 -5.47 -10.75
CA ILE A 113 -7.51 -6.77 -11.43
C ILE A 113 -7.89 -7.88 -10.45
N GLU A 114 -7.38 -7.88 -9.21
CA GLU A 114 -7.87 -8.80 -8.17
C GLU A 114 -9.38 -8.63 -7.98
N SER A 115 -9.85 -7.39 -7.82
CA SER A 115 -11.28 -7.12 -7.67
C SER A 115 -12.11 -7.54 -8.88
N LEU A 116 -11.56 -7.39 -10.10
CA LEU A 116 -12.21 -7.81 -11.33
C LEU A 116 -12.50 -9.31 -11.34
N PHE A 117 -11.52 -10.14 -10.98
CA PHE A 117 -11.72 -11.59 -10.93
C PHE A 117 -12.80 -12.01 -9.93
N LEU A 118 -12.99 -11.24 -8.85
CA LEU A 118 -14.03 -11.50 -7.86
C LEU A 118 -15.40 -10.99 -8.30
N ILE A 119 -15.46 -9.88 -9.05
CA ILE A 119 -16.71 -9.25 -9.51
C ILE A 119 -17.25 -9.91 -10.79
N ILE A 120 -16.40 -10.44 -11.68
CA ILE A 120 -16.80 -10.99 -12.99
C ILE A 120 -18.05 -11.88 -12.94
N PRO A 121 -18.19 -12.83 -12.00
CA PRO A 121 -19.38 -13.70 -11.93
C PRO A 121 -20.69 -12.95 -11.69
N TYR A 122 -20.62 -11.72 -11.17
CA TYR A 122 -21.76 -10.86 -10.81
C TYR A 122 -21.92 -9.67 -11.77
N GLU A 123 -21.00 -9.51 -12.74
CA GLU A 123 -20.90 -8.44 -13.74
C GLU A 123 -20.69 -7.00 -13.20
N ARG A 124 -21.26 -6.66 -12.05
CA ARG A 124 -21.28 -5.34 -11.44
C ARG A 124 -21.14 -5.43 -9.92
N TRP A 125 -20.60 -4.37 -9.31
CA TRP A 125 -20.40 -4.33 -7.86
C TRP A 125 -21.70 -4.34 -7.05
N ASP A 126 -22.78 -3.75 -7.56
CA ASP A 126 -24.06 -3.62 -6.84
C ASP A 126 -24.91 -4.89 -6.89
N ILE A 127 -24.65 -5.75 -7.87
CA ILE A 127 -25.19 -7.12 -7.92
C ILE A 127 -24.44 -7.97 -6.90
N LEU A 128 -23.10 -7.90 -6.89
CA LEU A 128 -22.27 -8.57 -5.89
C LEU A 128 -22.67 -8.23 -4.45
N GLU A 129 -22.94 -6.95 -4.15
CA GLU A 129 -23.41 -6.51 -2.82
C GLU A 129 -24.69 -7.24 -2.39
N LYS A 130 -25.65 -7.42 -3.30
CA LYS A 130 -26.94 -8.04 -3.01
C LYS A 130 -26.85 -9.56 -2.89
N GLU A 131 -26.04 -10.19 -3.73
CA GLU A 131 -25.99 -11.65 -3.85
C GLU A 131 -24.95 -12.29 -2.93
N ASN A 132 -23.85 -11.58 -2.64
CA ASN A 132 -22.77 -12.11 -1.81
C ASN A 132 -22.05 -10.99 -1.06
N TYR A 133 -22.66 -10.53 0.03
CA TYR A 133 -22.16 -9.43 0.84
C TYR A 133 -20.75 -9.68 1.43
N SER A 134 -20.43 -10.92 1.81
CA SER A 134 -19.08 -11.26 2.33
C SER A 134 -17.99 -11.05 1.26
N LEU A 135 -18.24 -11.48 0.02
CA LEU A 135 -17.32 -11.23 -1.08
C LEU A 135 -17.30 -9.75 -1.49
N PHE A 136 -18.45 -9.06 -1.42
CA PHE A 136 -18.52 -7.62 -1.60
C PHE A 136 -17.63 -6.87 -0.61
N GLU A 137 -17.66 -7.23 0.68
CA GLU A 137 -16.78 -6.61 1.70
C GLU A 137 -15.31 -6.81 1.34
N ARG A 138 -14.89 -8.00 0.87
CA ARG A 138 -13.52 -8.23 0.41
C ARG A 138 -13.16 -7.36 -0.79
N VAL A 139 -14.07 -7.20 -1.75
CA VAL A 139 -13.87 -6.32 -2.92
C VAL A 139 -13.77 -4.86 -2.48
N ALA A 140 -14.62 -4.41 -1.55
CA ALA A 140 -14.57 -3.07 -1.00
C ALA A 140 -13.24 -2.79 -0.26
N GLN A 141 -12.70 -3.78 0.47
CA GLN A 141 -11.38 -3.68 1.09
C GLN A 141 -10.25 -3.47 0.07
N LEU A 142 -10.27 -4.21 -1.05
CA LEU A 142 -9.31 -4.05 -2.14
C LEU A 142 -9.45 -2.68 -2.81
N GLN A 143 -10.68 -2.29 -3.15
CA GLN A 143 -10.94 -1.04 -3.88
C GLN A 143 -10.76 0.20 -3.02
N LYS A 144 -10.86 0.12 -1.69
CA LYS A 144 -10.44 1.20 -0.79
C LYS A 144 -8.99 1.65 -1.06
N ARG A 145 -8.12 0.71 -1.42
CA ARG A 145 -6.70 0.98 -1.73
C ARG A 145 -6.47 1.71 -3.04
N VAL A 146 -7.48 1.79 -3.92
CA VAL A 146 -7.34 2.43 -5.23
C VAL A 146 -7.60 3.93 -5.18
N TYR A 147 -8.27 4.42 -4.14
CA TYR A 147 -8.62 5.83 -4.04
C TYR A 147 -7.42 6.68 -3.64
N LYS A 148 -7.13 7.74 -4.42
CA LYS A 148 -6.03 8.69 -4.23
C LYS A 148 -6.08 9.43 -2.90
N TYR A 149 -7.29 9.76 -2.47
CA TYR A 149 -7.55 10.47 -1.23
C TYR A 149 -8.66 9.76 -0.46
N PHE A 150 -8.47 9.57 0.84
CA PHE A 150 -9.44 8.99 1.74
C PHE A 150 -9.48 9.81 3.03
N ALA A 151 -10.66 10.27 3.43
CA ALA A 151 -10.82 10.99 4.70
C ALA A 151 -11.29 9.97 5.74
N TYR A 152 -10.49 9.74 6.77
CA TYR A 152 -10.89 8.86 7.85
C TYR A 152 -11.69 9.67 8.87
N ARG A 153 -13.02 9.71 8.70
CA ARG A 153 -13.93 10.30 9.69
C ARG A 153 -14.15 9.29 10.80
N SER A 154 -13.31 9.33 11.83
CA SER A 154 -13.62 8.59 13.06
C SER A 154 -14.76 9.29 13.81
N TRP A 155 -15.58 8.50 14.51
CA TRP A 155 -16.57 8.90 15.51
C TRP A 155 -16.16 10.03 16.48
N ARG A 156 -14.86 10.33 16.60
CA ARG A 156 -14.31 11.36 17.52
C ARG A 156 -13.97 12.70 16.86
N ARG A 157 -14.44 13.01 15.65
CA ARG A 157 -14.16 14.30 14.94
C ARG A 157 -12.66 14.56 14.70
N LYS A 158 -11.87 13.50 14.50
CA LYS A 158 -10.43 13.62 14.19
C LYS A 158 -10.25 13.87 12.69
N ASN A 159 -9.46 14.89 12.32
CA ASN A 159 -9.14 15.15 10.91
C ASN A 159 -7.95 14.30 10.48
N VAL A 160 -8.19 13.03 10.16
CA VAL A 160 -7.15 12.16 9.61
C VAL A 160 -7.35 11.97 8.11
N PHE A 161 -6.31 12.27 7.35
CA PHE A 161 -6.32 12.21 5.89
C PHE A 161 -5.31 11.18 5.39
N ILE A 162 -5.67 10.42 4.38
CA ILE A 162 -4.76 9.53 3.67
C ILE A 162 -4.65 10.03 2.23
N TYR A 163 -3.42 10.23 1.76
CA TYR A 163 -3.12 10.66 0.40
C TYR A 163 -2.05 9.78 -0.23
N LYS A 164 -2.21 9.46 -1.52
CA LYS A 164 -1.28 8.63 -2.31
C LYS A 164 -0.63 9.47 -3.41
N PRO A 165 0.55 10.06 -3.16
CA PRO A 165 1.13 11.06 -4.06
C PRO A 165 1.74 10.51 -5.35
N ILE A 166 1.97 9.19 -5.46
CA ILE A 166 2.74 8.59 -6.57
C ILE A 166 1.93 7.58 -7.40
N LEU A 167 0.59 7.66 -7.35
CA LEU A 167 -0.29 6.76 -8.10
C LEU A 167 -0.15 6.86 -9.62
N ASP A 168 0.45 7.94 -10.12
CA ASP A 168 0.69 8.16 -11.54
C ASP A 168 2.03 7.57 -12.02
N LEU A 169 2.83 6.98 -11.12
CA LEU A 169 4.13 6.41 -11.45
C LEU A 169 4.09 4.88 -11.35
N SER A 170 4.62 4.20 -12.36
CA SER A 170 4.92 2.76 -12.31
C SER A 170 6.10 2.46 -11.38
N GLU A 171 6.20 1.22 -10.91
CA GLU A 171 7.37 0.75 -10.14
C GLU A 171 8.67 0.86 -10.97
N SER A 172 8.57 0.71 -12.28
CA SER A 172 9.69 0.84 -13.21
C SER A 172 10.26 2.27 -13.25
N GLU A 173 9.39 3.28 -13.24
CA GLU A 173 9.77 4.69 -13.22
C GLU A 173 10.36 5.07 -11.86
N ILE A 174 9.73 4.62 -10.78
CA ILE A 174 10.23 4.82 -9.41
C ILE A 174 11.63 4.22 -9.26
N THR A 175 11.85 3.02 -9.79
CA THR A 175 13.17 2.36 -9.77
C THR A 175 14.22 3.19 -10.51
N LYS A 176 13.88 3.76 -11.67
CA LYS A 176 14.80 4.66 -12.41
C LYS A 176 15.14 5.89 -11.58
N ILE A 177 14.15 6.52 -10.95
CA ILE A 177 14.35 7.70 -10.10
C ILE A 177 15.27 7.35 -8.93
N ILE A 178 15.03 6.24 -8.23
CA ILE A 178 15.86 5.82 -7.09
C ILE A 178 17.31 5.60 -7.54
N LYS A 179 17.55 4.97 -8.69
CA LYS A 179 18.91 4.77 -9.23
C LYS A 179 19.60 6.09 -9.56
N ILE A 180 18.91 7.02 -10.23
CA ILE A 180 19.45 8.33 -10.58
C ILE A 180 19.78 9.14 -9.32
N ARG A 181 18.87 9.14 -8.34
CA ARG A 181 19.02 9.86 -7.07
C ARG A 181 19.92 9.17 -6.06
N LYS A 182 20.26 7.90 -6.30
CA LYS A 182 21.03 7.04 -5.40
C LYS A 182 20.43 6.95 -3.99
N PHE A 183 19.10 6.89 -3.89
CA PHE A 183 18.44 6.71 -2.59
C PHE A 183 18.80 5.33 -2.02
N PRO A 184 19.22 5.24 -0.74
CA PRO A 184 19.44 3.96 -0.11
C PRO A 184 18.09 3.25 0.09
N LEU A 185 18.09 1.95 -0.13
CA LEU A 185 16.91 1.09 -0.01
C LEU A 185 17.18 -0.06 0.94
N ILE A 186 16.16 -0.43 1.71
CA ILE A 186 16.08 -1.72 2.36
C ILE A 186 15.61 -2.71 1.27
N GLU A 187 16.40 -3.75 1.01
CA GLU A 187 16.05 -4.74 0.00
C GLU A 187 14.83 -5.56 0.42
N GLU A 188 13.97 -5.88 -0.55
CA GLU A 188 12.81 -6.73 -0.30
C GLU A 188 13.25 -8.20 -0.18
N SER A 189 13.66 -8.60 1.02
CA SER A 189 14.11 -9.97 1.31
C SER A 189 12.99 -10.93 1.72
N CYS A 190 11.74 -10.47 1.80
CA CYS A 190 10.57 -11.30 2.16
C CYS A 190 10.46 -12.61 1.34
N PRO A 191 10.64 -12.62 0.00
CA PRO A 191 10.59 -13.87 -0.77
C PRO A 191 11.72 -14.85 -0.41
N LEU A 192 12.89 -14.32 -0.05
CA LEU A 192 14.04 -15.14 0.35
C LEU A 192 13.82 -15.75 1.74
N LYS A 193 13.22 -14.99 2.67
CA LYS A 193 13.00 -15.43 4.05
C LYS A 193 11.76 -16.31 4.23
N ALA A 194 10.66 -16.02 3.52
CA ALA A 194 9.43 -16.81 3.60
C ALA A 194 9.41 -18.03 2.64
N GLY A 195 10.42 -18.16 1.77
CA GLY A 195 10.58 -19.32 0.88
C GLY A 195 9.37 -19.57 -0.03
N SER A 196 9.05 -20.85 -0.25
CA SER A 196 7.93 -21.28 -1.10
C SER A 196 6.55 -20.83 -0.60
N ASN A 197 6.44 -20.43 0.67
CA ASN A 197 5.19 -19.97 1.27
C ASN A 197 4.93 -18.48 0.96
N PHE A 198 5.89 -17.78 0.36
CA PHE A 198 5.70 -16.43 -0.12
C PHE A 198 4.78 -16.40 -1.35
N VAL A 199 3.51 -16.08 -1.12
CA VAL A 199 2.52 -15.89 -2.18
C VAL A 199 2.00 -14.47 -2.12
N MET A 200 2.31 -13.69 -3.14
CA MET A 200 1.80 -12.33 -3.29
C MET A 200 1.08 -12.22 -4.63
N PHE A 201 -0.27 -12.25 -4.59
CA PHE A 201 -1.12 -12.16 -5.78
C PHE A 201 -0.75 -10.94 -6.65
N LYS A 202 -0.44 -9.80 -6.01
CA LYS A 202 0.09 -8.60 -6.66
C LYS A 202 1.25 -8.89 -7.61
N ARG A 203 2.26 -9.70 -7.21
CA ARG A 203 3.42 -10.00 -8.07
C ARG A 203 3.06 -10.86 -9.27
N PHE A 204 2.08 -11.75 -9.15
CA PHE A 204 1.56 -12.49 -10.30
C PHE A 204 0.91 -11.53 -11.31
N ILE A 205 0.06 -10.62 -10.82
CA ILE A 205 -0.56 -9.58 -11.67
C ILE A 205 0.49 -8.67 -12.30
N HIS A 206 1.49 -8.24 -11.56
CA HIS A 206 2.57 -7.40 -12.08
C HIS A 206 3.32 -8.05 -13.23
N ARG A 207 3.67 -9.33 -13.10
CA ARG A 207 4.29 -10.09 -14.21
C ARG A 207 3.38 -10.17 -15.43
N ALA A 208 2.08 -10.35 -15.24
CA ALA A 208 1.11 -10.37 -16.32
C ALA A 208 0.98 -9.00 -17.00
N VAL A 209 0.91 -7.92 -16.22
CA VAL A 209 0.87 -6.52 -16.72
C VAL A 209 2.13 -6.17 -17.49
N ASP A 210 3.31 -6.54 -16.97
CA ASP A 210 4.59 -6.32 -17.67
C ASP A 210 4.68 -7.12 -18.97
N TRP A 211 4.18 -8.35 -18.98
CA TRP A 211 4.09 -9.15 -20.18
C TRP A 211 3.17 -8.49 -21.22
N LEU A 212 2.00 -8.01 -20.80
CA LEU A 212 1.07 -7.26 -21.67
C LEU A 212 1.73 -5.97 -22.21
N ARG A 213 2.40 -5.20 -21.36
CA ARG A 213 3.16 -3.99 -21.75
C ARG A 213 4.20 -4.26 -22.81
N LYS A 214 4.95 -5.36 -22.69
CA LYS A 214 5.94 -5.74 -23.70
C LYS A 214 5.29 -6.25 -24.99
N ARG A 215 4.20 -7.01 -24.88
CA ARG A 215 3.49 -7.62 -26.02
C ARG A 215 2.80 -6.58 -26.90
N TYR A 216 2.23 -5.55 -26.27
CA TYR A 216 1.41 -4.52 -26.89
C TYR A 216 2.07 -3.14 -26.75
N ALA A 217 3.40 -3.04 -26.84
CA ALA A 217 4.10 -1.77 -26.62
C ALA A 217 3.73 -0.68 -27.67
N ASP A 218 3.35 -1.11 -28.88
CA ASP A 218 2.98 -0.23 -30.00
C ASP A 218 1.48 0.14 -30.00
N ASP A 219 0.66 -0.69 -29.38
CA ASP A 219 -0.75 -0.38 -29.13
C ASP A 219 -0.78 0.38 -27.80
N ARG A 220 -1.20 1.66 -27.80
CA ARG A 220 -1.39 2.39 -26.53
C ARG A 220 -2.19 1.52 -25.57
N LEU A 221 -1.52 0.93 -24.58
CA LEU A 221 -2.21 0.22 -23.53
C LEU A 221 -3.18 1.21 -22.91
N ILE A 222 -4.36 0.74 -22.55
CA ILE A 222 -5.58 1.52 -22.24
C ILE A 222 -5.41 2.45 -21.00
N PHE A 223 -4.21 2.56 -20.45
CA PHE A 223 -3.92 2.60 -19.04
C PHE A 223 -2.58 3.28 -18.75
N GLU A 224 -2.43 4.50 -19.28
CA GLU A 224 -1.19 5.31 -19.20
C GLU A 224 -1.02 6.04 -17.86
N ASN A 225 -2.12 6.30 -17.15
CA ASN A 225 -2.12 7.06 -15.89
C ASN A 225 -3.28 6.64 -14.97
N TYR A 226 -3.23 7.05 -13.71
CA TYR A 226 -4.23 6.70 -12.70
C TYR A 226 -5.67 6.99 -13.13
N GLU A 227 -5.93 8.20 -13.65
CA GLU A 227 -7.28 8.64 -13.99
C GLU A 227 -7.92 7.78 -15.08
N SER A 228 -7.15 7.44 -16.13
CA SER A 228 -7.62 6.56 -17.22
C SER A 228 -8.10 5.19 -16.72
N VAL A 229 -7.38 4.63 -15.74
CA VAL A 229 -7.68 3.34 -15.12
C VAL A 229 -8.97 3.42 -14.31
N ILE A 230 -9.04 4.40 -13.42
CA ILE A 230 -10.21 4.61 -12.56
C ILE A 230 -11.46 4.87 -13.42
N GLU A 231 -11.34 5.67 -14.47
CA GLU A 231 -12.45 5.97 -15.37
C GLU A 231 -12.96 4.73 -16.09
N PHE A 232 -12.07 3.85 -16.56
CA PHE A 232 -12.47 2.58 -17.18
C PHE A 232 -13.29 1.71 -16.22
N PHE A 233 -12.78 1.44 -15.02
CA PHE A 233 -13.47 0.58 -14.05
C PHE A 233 -14.80 1.21 -13.57
N ARG A 234 -14.85 2.55 -13.45
CA ARG A 234 -16.07 3.28 -13.13
C ARG A 234 -17.12 3.16 -14.24
N LYS A 235 -16.74 3.39 -15.51
CA LYS A 235 -17.65 3.28 -16.67
C LYS A 235 -18.23 1.88 -16.86
N LYS A 236 -17.51 0.86 -16.40
CA LYS A 236 -17.94 -0.54 -16.45
C LYS A 236 -18.74 -0.97 -15.22
N SER A 237 -19.02 -0.08 -14.26
CA SER A 237 -19.69 -0.43 -12.99
C SER A 237 -18.96 -1.53 -12.21
N LEU A 238 -17.63 -1.54 -12.31
CA LEU A 238 -16.74 -2.48 -11.61
C LEU A 238 -16.06 -1.83 -10.41
N LEU A 239 -16.10 -0.50 -10.29
CA LEU A 239 -15.55 0.26 -9.17
C LEU A 239 -16.69 0.71 -8.23
N ILE A 240 -16.64 0.26 -6.97
CA ILE A 240 -17.55 0.67 -5.91
C ILE A 240 -17.32 2.15 -5.62
N PRO A 241 -18.33 3.03 -5.73
CA PRO A 241 -18.20 4.45 -5.43
C PRO A 241 -17.56 4.72 -4.06
N LYS A 242 -16.61 5.66 -4.02
CA LYS A 242 -15.84 6.00 -2.81
C LYS A 242 -16.72 6.24 -1.56
N HIS A 243 -17.81 6.99 -1.71
CA HIS A 243 -18.70 7.33 -0.60
C HIS A 243 -19.39 6.11 0.02
N ILE A 244 -19.58 5.03 -0.75
CA ILE A 244 -20.12 3.76 -0.23
C ILE A 244 -19.06 3.12 0.67
N ILE A 245 -17.82 2.99 0.19
CA ILE A 245 -16.71 2.41 0.97
C ILE A 245 -16.43 3.21 2.24
N GLU A 246 -16.49 4.55 2.19
CA GLU A 246 -16.31 5.42 3.35
C GLU A 246 -17.36 5.17 4.45
N ASN A 247 -18.55 4.67 4.09
CA ASN A 247 -19.61 4.34 5.04
C ASN A 247 -19.52 2.91 5.61
N MET A 248 -18.66 2.05 5.08
CA MET A 248 -18.57 0.63 5.45
C MET A 248 -17.69 0.34 6.69
N GLU A 249 -17.18 1.35 7.39
CA GLU A 249 -16.28 1.23 8.56
C GLU A 249 -15.10 0.23 8.39
N ILE A 250 -14.65 0.02 7.15
CA ILE A 250 -13.66 -1.00 6.81
C ILE A 250 -12.32 -0.68 7.48
N ARG A 251 -11.82 -1.60 8.31
CA ARG A 251 -10.56 -1.44 9.08
C ARG A 251 -9.30 -1.79 8.29
N SER A 252 -9.41 -2.65 7.28
CA SER A 252 -8.29 -2.99 6.38
C SER A 252 -8.20 -2.02 5.20
N GLY A 253 -7.18 -2.18 4.37
CA GLY A 253 -7.09 -1.44 3.10
C GLY A 253 -6.46 -0.05 3.17
N ILE A 254 -5.69 0.25 4.22
CA ILE A 254 -4.84 1.45 4.30
C ILE A 254 -3.54 1.17 3.54
#